data_AF-A0A2E0YET2-F1
#
_entry.id   AF-A0A2E0YET2-F1
#
_cell.length_a   1.000
_cell.length_b   1.000
_cell.length_c   1.000
_cell.angle_alpha   90.00
_cell.angle_beta   90.00
_cell.angle_gamma   90.00
#
_symmetry.space_group_name_H-M   'P 1'
#
loop_
_entity.id
_entity.type
_entity.pdbx_description
1 polymer ?
#
loop_
_entity_poly.entity_id
_entity_poly.type
_entity_poly.pdbx_seq_one_letter_code
_entity_poly.pdbx_strand_id
1 'polypeptide(L)'
;MTEQINLEELVQEIEQGNSDFVLTRQETVITPKEKKIGLAIHIALIPVFGIGLILLFLSLVSPDGFRTINENTTHIHSRAYVKKHNLIVDYKMKNGIVQKSKSAIIESHSYISRTHNKTDNGGFLVYHLITPNQRSFKLINDDWDDFQSVEKTMREFVKITKLEIK
;
A
#
# COMPACT_ATOMS: atom_id res chain seq x y z
N MET A 1 23.12 5.25 20.13
CA MET A 1 21.71 5.17 20.58
C MET A 1 20.85 5.16 19.33
N THR A 2 20.25 4.02 19.00
CA THR A 2 19.30 3.93 17.89
C THR A 2 17.95 4.35 18.45
N GLU A 3 17.47 5.53 18.05
CA GLU A 3 16.13 5.99 18.39
C GLU A 3 15.12 4.96 17.84
N GLN A 4 14.31 4.38 18.72
CA GLN A 4 13.32 3.39 18.31
C GLN A 4 12.19 4.13 17.60
N ILE A 5 12.21 4.12 16.27
CA ILE A 5 11.24 4.83 15.44
C ILE A 5 9.85 4.19 15.64
N ASN A 6 8.90 4.97 16.14
CA ASN A 6 7.50 4.56 16.21
C ASN A 6 6.86 4.69 14.82
N LEU A 7 6.60 3.55 14.17
CA LEU A 7 6.06 3.53 12.82
C LEU A 7 4.64 4.09 12.71
N GLU A 8 3.83 4.00 13.77
CA GLU A 8 2.46 4.53 13.74
C GLU A 8 2.46 6.06 13.74
N GLU A 9 3.28 6.64 14.61
CA GLU A 9 3.49 8.09 14.67
C GLU A 9 4.08 8.61 13.36
N LEU A 10 5.08 7.93 12.82
CA LEU A 10 5.67 8.28 11.53
C LEU A 10 4.66 8.24 10.38
N VAL A 11 3.74 7.27 10.38
CA VAL A 11 2.65 7.20 9.38
C VAL A 11 1.69 8.38 9.54
N GLN A 12 1.35 8.77 10.77
CA GLN A 12 0.51 9.94 11.00
C GLN A 12 1.21 11.23 10.54
N GLU A 13 2.52 11.38 10.76
CA GLU A 13 3.30 12.50 10.23
C GLU A 13 3.28 12.52 8.69
N ILE A 14 3.44 11.37 8.04
CA ILE A 14 3.39 11.24 6.58
C ILE A 14 2.02 11.73 6.06
N GLU A 15 0.91 11.32 6.69
CA GLU A 15 -0.44 11.73 6.29
C GLU A 15 -0.74 13.20 6.57
N GLN A 16 -0.06 13.83 7.53
CA GLN A 16 -0.14 15.27 7.78
C GLN A 16 0.69 16.10 6.78
N GLY A 17 1.34 15.44 5.81
CA GLY A 17 2.10 16.11 4.75
C GLY A 17 3.61 16.19 4.99
N ASN A 18 4.14 15.51 6.01
CA ASN A 18 5.58 15.52 6.32
C ASN A 18 6.37 14.42 5.58
N SER A 19 5.84 13.86 4.49
CA SER A 19 6.62 12.94 3.65
C SER A 19 7.43 13.69 2.61
N ASP A 20 8.70 13.33 2.46
CA ASP A 20 9.57 13.94 1.45
C ASP A 20 9.21 13.46 0.03
N PHE A 21 8.80 12.20 -0.11
CA PHE A 21 8.48 11.62 -1.40
C PHE A 21 7.50 10.44 -1.27
N VAL A 22 6.40 10.46 -2.01
CA VAL A 22 5.42 9.37 -2.05
C VAL A 22 5.68 8.51 -3.29
N LEU A 23 6.00 7.24 -3.09
CA LEU A 23 6.25 6.28 -4.18
C LEU A 23 4.93 5.81 -4.81
N THR A 24 3.98 5.43 -3.96
CA THR A 24 2.66 4.95 -4.38
C THR A 24 1.63 5.35 -3.35
N ARG A 25 0.46 5.81 -3.77
CA ARG A 25 -0.68 6.05 -2.89
C ARG A 25 -1.94 5.58 -3.58
N GLN A 26 -2.61 4.63 -2.96
CA GLN A 26 -3.92 4.15 -3.37
C GLN A 26 -4.90 4.48 -2.26
N GLU A 27 -5.90 5.29 -2.59
CA GLU A 27 -6.98 5.65 -1.68
C GLU A 27 -8.29 5.13 -2.26
N THR A 28 -8.94 4.25 -1.52
CA THR A 28 -10.25 3.71 -1.87
C THR A 28 -11.26 4.19 -0.84
N VAL A 29 -12.25 4.95 -1.30
CA VAL A 29 -13.38 5.37 -0.47
C VAL A 29 -14.59 4.51 -0.82
N ILE A 30 -15.04 3.72 0.14
CA ILE A 30 -16.23 2.88 0.03
C ILE A 30 -17.41 3.62 0.67
N THR A 31 -18.39 3.97 -0.15
CA THR A 31 -19.57 4.74 0.26
C THR A 31 -20.65 3.85 0.90
N PRO A 32 -21.51 4.40 1.79
CA PRO A 32 -22.66 3.68 2.35
C PRO A 32 -23.54 3.02 1.29
N LYS A 33 -23.67 3.62 0.11
CA LYS A 33 -24.46 3.06 -0.99
C LYS A 33 -23.84 1.76 -1.51
N GLU A 34 -22.53 1.74 -1.75
CA GLU A 34 -21.81 0.54 -2.21
C GLU A 34 -21.85 -0.56 -1.14
N LYS A 35 -21.72 -0.18 0.13
CA LYS A 35 -21.86 -1.13 1.26
C LYS A 35 -23.25 -1.78 1.29
N LYS A 36 -24.30 -0.99 1.11
CA LYS A 36 -25.69 -1.48 1.06
C LYS A 36 -25.92 -2.40 -0.14
N ILE A 37 -25.35 -2.07 -1.30
CA ILE A 37 -25.42 -2.94 -2.49
C ILE A 37 -24.69 -4.27 -2.23
N GLY A 38 -23.47 -4.23 -1.70
CA GLY A 38 -22.71 -5.43 -1.35
C GLY A 38 -23.46 -6.31 -0.34
N LEU A 39 -24.06 -5.71 0.68
CA LEU A 39 -24.91 -6.42 1.63
C LEU A 39 -26.12 -7.08 0.96
N ALA A 40 -26.81 -6.37 0.07
CA ALA A 40 -27.94 -6.92 -0.68
C ALA A 40 -27.53 -8.11 -1.56
N ILE A 41 -26.36 -8.05 -2.20
CA ILE A 41 -25.79 -9.16 -2.97
C ILE A 41 -25.51 -10.36 -2.05
N HIS A 42 -24.88 -10.15 -0.88
CA HIS A 42 -24.63 -11.24 0.05
C HIS A 42 -25.92 -11.90 0.55
N ILE A 43 -26.98 -11.13 0.80
CA ILE A 43 -28.31 -11.66 1.15
C ILE A 43 -28.90 -12.46 -0.01
N ALA A 44 -28.82 -11.95 -1.24
CA ALA A 44 -29.34 -12.62 -2.43
C ALA A 44 -28.64 -13.97 -2.71
N LEU A 45 -27.41 -14.14 -2.24
CA LEU A 45 -26.62 -15.38 -2.37
C LEU A 45 -26.88 -16.41 -1.26
N ILE A 46 -27.72 -16.12 -0.27
CA ILE A 46 -28.08 -17.09 0.79
C ILE A 46 -28.67 -18.40 0.22
N PRO A 47 -29.60 -18.38 -0.75
CA PRO A 47 -30.17 -19.61 -1.33
C PRO A 47 -29.14 -20.48 -2.05
N VAL A 48 -27.98 -19.93 -2.43
CA VAL A 48 -26.88 -20.65 -3.07
C VAL A 48 -26.08 -21.37 -1.98
N PHE A 49 -26.65 -22.45 -1.43
CA PHE A 49 -26.00 -23.34 -0.47
C PHE A 49 -25.52 -22.66 0.83
N GLY A 50 -26.14 -21.56 1.25
CA GLY A 50 -25.73 -20.83 2.46
C GLY A 50 -24.45 -20.02 2.30
N ILE A 51 -23.90 -19.91 1.08
CA ILE A 51 -22.71 -19.08 0.80
C ILE A 51 -22.97 -17.63 1.23
N GLY A 52 -24.17 -17.11 1.00
CA GLY A 52 -24.55 -15.78 1.47
C GLY A 52 -24.43 -15.58 2.98
N LEU A 53 -24.71 -16.61 3.80
CA LEU A 53 -24.55 -16.51 5.27
C LEU A 53 -23.07 -16.41 5.66
N ILE A 54 -22.19 -17.16 4.98
CA ILE A 54 -20.75 -17.10 5.20
C ILE A 54 -20.21 -15.71 4.82
N LEU A 55 -20.62 -15.18 3.66
CA LEU A 55 -20.20 -13.87 3.19
C LEU A 55 -20.73 -12.73 4.08
N LEU A 56 -21.96 -12.85 4.58
CA LEU A 56 -22.53 -11.91 5.56
C LEU A 56 -21.76 -11.91 6.87
N PHE A 57 -21.47 -13.10 7.41
CA PHE A 57 -20.70 -13.24 8.64
C PHE A 57 -19.32 -12.60 8.49
N LEU A 58 -18.59 -12.90 7.41
CA LEU A 58 -17.30 -12.26 7.12
C LEU A 58 -17.45 -10.73 6.98
N SER A 59 -18.47 -10.26 6.28
CA SER A 59 -18.71 -8.82 6.09
C SER A 59 -19.04 -8.08 7.40
N LEU A 60 -19.60 -8.75 8.39
CA LEU A 60 -19.96 -8.13 9.68
C LEU A 60 -18.83 -8.23 10.72
N VAL A 61 -18.07 -9.33 10.68
CA VAL A 61 -17.05 -9.65 11.70
C VAL A 61 -15.66 -9.17 11.28
N SER A 62 -15.34 -9.12 9.98
CA SER A 62 -14.02 -8.72 9.52
C SER A 62 -13.73 -7.26 9.91
N PRO A 63 -12.49 -6.97 10.38
CA PRO A 63 -12.04 -5.59 10.62
C PRO A 63 -12.20 -4.71 9.39
N ASP A 64 -12.10 -5.29 8.20
CA ASP A 64 -12.28 -4.67 6.89
C ASP A 64 -13.73 -4.64 6.38
N GLY A 65 -14.68 -5.25 7.11
CA GLY A 65 -16.07 -5.42 6.71
C GLY A 65 -16.96 -4.18 6.86
N PHE A 66 -18.25 -4.36 6.57
CA PHE A 66 -19.33 -3.37 6.62
C PHE A 66 -19.83 -3.06 8.04
N ARG A 67 -18.96 -3.12 9.06
CA ARG A 67 -19.36 -2.93 10.46
C ARG A 67 -20.06 -1.59 10.71
N THR A 68 -19.67 -0.54 9.96
CA THR A 68 -20.37 0.75 9.89
C THR A 68 -20.97 0.95 8.49
N ILE A 69 -22.18 0.44 8.27
CA ILE A 69 -22.87 0.50 6.96
C ILE A 69 -23.19 1.93 6.53
N ASN A 70 -23.44 2.82 7.48
CA ASN A 70 -23.93 4.18 7.23
C ASN A 70 -22.83 5.23 7.10
N GLU A 71 -21.57 4.84 7.22
CA GLU A 71 -20.42 5.75 7.15
C GLU A 71 -19.56 5.46 5.94
N ASN A 72 -18.79 6.43 5.49
CA ASN A 72 -17.73 6.18 4.51
C ASN A 72 -16.65 5.30 5.15
N THR A 73 -16.03 4.44 4.35
CA THR A 73 -14.81 3.76 4.77
C THR A 73 -13.68 4.08 3.82
N THR A 74 -12.64 4.69 4.35
CA THR A 74 -11.46 5.08 3.59
C THR A 74 -10.36 4.07 3.88
N HIS A 75 -9.90 3.39 2.84
CA HIS A 75 -8.71 2.57 2.86
C HIS A 75 -7.58 3.31 2.15
N ILE A 76 -6.45 3.48 2.84
CA ILE A 76 -5.25 4.06 2.24
C ILE A 76 -4.19 2.97 2.27
N HIS A 77 -3.64 2.63 1.11
CA HIS A 77 -2.39 1.87 1.01
C HIS A 77 -1.36 2.78 0.36
N SER A 78 -0.33 3.14 1.11
CA SER A 78 0.67 4.08 0.65
C SER A 78 2.08 3.58 0.98
N ARG A 79 3.02 3.99 0.14
CA ARG A 79 4.44 3.79 0.34
C ARG A 79 5.14 5.13 0.14
N ALA A 80 5.89 5.55 1.14
CA ALA A 80 6.55 6.83 1.17
C ALA A 80 7.99 6.70 1.66
N TYR A 81 8.86 7.58 1.16
CA TYR A 81 10.21 7.77 1.61
C TYR A 81 10.28 8.95 2.58
N VAL A 82 10.96 8.73 3.70
CA VAL A 82 11.19 9.74 4.73
C VAL A 82 12.69 9.99 4.81
N LYS A 83 13.11 11.17 4.34
CA LYS A 83 14.52 11.57 4.23
C LYS A 83 15.18 11.72 5.59
N LYS A 84 14.46 12.25 6.58
CA LYS A 84 14.95 12.43 7.97
C LYS A 84 15.55 11.14 8.56
N HIS A 85 14.92 10.00 8.26
CA HIS A 85 15.32 8.69 8.76
C HIS A 85 15.92 7.79 7.67
N ASN A 86 16.09 8.32 6.46
CA ASN A 86 16.54 7.62 5.26
C ASN A 86 15.88 6.22 5.08
N LEU A 87 14.56 6.16 5.21
CA LEU A 87 13.83 4.91 5.18
C LEU A 87 12.56 5.01 4.33
N ILE A 88 12.06 3.85 3.94
CA ILE A 88 10.80 3.71 3.20
C ILE A 88 9.79 3.08 4.14
N VAL A 89 8.61 3.68 4.24
CA VAL A 89 7.47 3.16 5.00
C VAL A 89 6.43 2.66 4.02
N ASP A 90 5.97 1.43 4.19
CA ASP A 90 4.79 0.87 3.51
C ASP A 90 3.72 0.63 4.57
N TYR A 91 2.57 1.26 4.40
CA TYR A 91 1.53 1.26 5.42
C TYR A 91 0.13 1.18 4.84
N LYS A 92 -0.76 0.62 5.65
CA LYS A 92 -2.19 0.53 5.39
C LYS A 92 -2.94 1.23 6.50
N MET A 93 -3.83 2.12 6.12
CA MET A 93 -4.74 2.79 7.04
C MET A 93 -6.19 2.48 6.68
N LYS A 94 -7.01 2.43 7.72
CA LYS A 94 -8.45 2.35 7.62
C LYS A 94 -9.06 3.44 8.49
N ASN A 95 -9.83 4.35 7.89
CA ASN A 95 -10.49 5.45 8.58
C ASN A 95 -9.55 6.27 9.48
N GLY A 96 -8.35 6.58 8.98
CA GLY A 96 -7.32 7.33 9.73
C GLY A 96 -6.52 6.50 10.75
N ILE A 97 -6.86 5.23 10.97
CA ILE A 97 -6.17 4.34 11.91
C ILE A 97 -5.19 3.46 11.14
N VAL A 98 -3.93 3.39 11.60
CA VAL A 98 -2.90 2.50 11.06
C VAL A 98 -3.28 1.05 11.37
N GLN A 99 -3.44 0.23 10.33
CA GLN A 99 -3.75 -1.19 10.46
C GLN A 99 -2.48 -2.05 10.37
N LYS A 100 -1.58 -1.69 9.46
CA LYS A 100 -0.29 -2.35 9.24
C LYS A 100 0.72 -1.33 8.78
N SER A 101 1.94 -1.44 9.26
CA SER A 101 3.08 -0.66 8.78
C SER A 101 4.33 -1.52 8.79
N LYS A 102 5.23 -1.27 7.84
CA LYS A 102 6.57 -1.86 7.79
C LYS A 102 7.52 -0.82 7.22
N SER A 103 8.78 -0.90 7.61
CA SER A 103 9.81 -0.01 7.09
C SER A 103 11.02 -0.77 6.54
N ALA A 104 11.75 -0.10 5.65
CA ALA A 104 13.04 -0.51 5.15
C ALA A 104 14.01 0.66 5.19
N ILE A 105 15.11 0.50 5.91
CA ILE A 105 16.17 1.50 5.97
C ILE A 105 17.01 1.42 4.70
N ILE A 106 17.28 2.56 4.09
CA ILE A 106 18.20 2.64 2.95
C ILE A 106 19.63 2.71 3.50
N GLU A 107 20.36 1.61 3.37
CA GLU A 107 21.76 1.50 3.77
C GLU A 107 22.70 1.89 2.63
N SER A 108 23.97 2.17 2.95
CA SER A 108 24.97 2.65 1.98
C SER A 108 25.20 1.74 0.77
N HIS A 109 25.02 0.43 0.92
CA HIS A 109 25.18 -0.57 -0.14
C HIS A 109 23.84 -1.00 -0.74
N SER A 110 22.76 -0.30 -0.43
CA SER A 110 21.45 -0.59 -1.02
C SER A 110 21.45 -0.20 -2.49
N TYR A 111 20.66 -0.92 -3.27
CA TYR A 111 20.45 -0.59 -4.68
C TYR A 111 19.02 -0.95 -5.07
N ILE A 112 18.58 -0.42 -6.21
CA ILE A 112 17.26 -0.69 -6.74
C ILE A 112 17.41 -1.76 -7.82
N SER A 113 16.82 -2.93 -7.64
CA SER A 113 16.69 -3.92 -8.69
C SER A 113 15.49 -3.59 -9.56
N ARG A 114 15.70 -3.55 -10.88
CA ARG A 114 14.62 -3.42 -11.87
C ARG A 114 14.37 -4.77 -12.54
N THR A 115 13.18 -5.33 -12.34
CA THR A 115 12.75 -6.55 -13.04
C THR A 115 11.66 -6.22 -14.04
N HIS A 116 11.83 -6.68 -15.28
CA HIS A 116 10.80 -6.58 -16.32
C HIS A 116 10.21 -7.97 -16.56
N ASN A 117 8.96 -8.15 -16.12
CA ASN A 117 8.25 -9.40 -16.33
C ASN A 117 7.40 -9.25 -17.59
N LYS A 118 7.76 -9.96 -18.66
CA LYS A 118 6.91 -10.03 -19.86
C LYS A 118 5.80 -11.06 -19.62
N THR A 119 4.55 -10.65 -19.84
CA THR A 119 3.41 -11.57 -19.97
C THR A 119 2.81 -11.43 -21.36
N ASP A 120 2.05 -12.43 -21.80
CA ASP A 120 1.40 -12.45 -23.12
C ASP A 120 0.43 -11.26 -23.33
N ASN A 121 -0.04 -10.64 -22.23
CA ASN A 121 -0.96 -9.50 -22.23
C ASN A 121 -0.28 -8.14 -21.98
N GLY A 122 1.05 -8.07 -22.07
CA GLY A 122 1.83 -6.89 -21.73
C GLY A 122 2.74 -7.14 -20.53
N GLY A 123 3.94 -6.56 -20.55
CA GLY A 123 4.88 -6.70 -19.44
C GLY A 123 4.58 -5.73 -18.31
N PHE A 124 5.00 -6.07 -17.09
CA PHE A 124 5.00 -5.16 -15.95
C PHE A 124 6.40 -4.93 -15.41
N LEU A 125 6.64 -3.73 -14.89
CA LEU A 125 7.87 -3.36 -14.22
C LEU A 125 7.72 -3.51 -12.72
N VAL A 126 8.71 -4.15 -12.11
CA VAL A 126 8.80 -4.23 -10.67
C VAL A 126 10.12 -3.65 -10.20
N TYR A 127 10.03 -2.71 -9.26
CA TYR A 127 11.19 -2.13 -8.60
C TYR A 127 11.28 -2.65 -7.17
N HIS A 128 12.45 -3.15 -6.81
CA HIS A 128 12.76 -3.63 -5.47
C HIS A 128 13.95 -2.88 -4.91
N LEU A 129 13.84 -2.37 -3.69
CA LEU A 129 14.99 -1.97 -2.90
C LEU A 129 15.63 -3.25 -2.36
N ILE A 130 16.89 -3.46 -2.69
CA ILE A 130 17.72 -4.51 -2.11
C ILE A 130 18.60 -3.84 -1.07
N THR A 131 18.51 -4.29 0.18
CA THR A 131 19.39 -3.81 1.25
C THR A 131 20.23 -4.97 1.80
N PRO A 132 21.40 -4.70 2.40
CA PRO A 132 22.24 -5.74 2.99
C PRO A 132 21.52 -6.55 4.07
N ASN A 133 20.68 -5.90 4.89
CA ASN A 133 19.99 -6.54 6.02
C ASN A 133 18.56 -6.98 5.69
N GLN A 134 17.90 -6.41 4.67
CA GLN A 134 16.61 -6.86 4.15
C GLN A 134 16.78 -7.30 2.70
N ARG A 135 16.69 -8.63 2.49
CA ARG A 135 16.93 -9.28 1.19
C ARG A 135 16.16 -8.65 0.02
N SER A 136 14.97 -8.09 0.24
CA SER A 136 14.22 -7.35 -0.79
C SER A 136 13.02 -6.62 -0.18
N PHE A 137 12.82 -5.35 -0.54
CA PHE A 137 11.64 -4.56 -0.22
C PHE A 137 11.02 -4.02 -1.50
N LYS A 138 9.79 -4.42 -1.81
CA LYS A 138 9.10 -3.98 -3.04
C LYS A 138 8.80 -2.48 -2.97
N LEU A 139 9.18 -1.71 -4.00
CA LEU A 139 9.02 -0.24 -4.07
C LEU A 139 7.78 0.20 -4.84
N ILE A 140 7.51 -0.44 -5.97
CA ILE A 140 6.31 -0.21 -6.77
C ILE A 140 5.86 -1.58 -7.28
N ASN A 141 4.56 -1.87 -7.15
CA ASN A 141 3.93 -2.94 -7.91
C ASN A 141 2.99 -2.27 -8.87
N ASP A 142 3.17 -2.53 -10.14
CA ASP A 142 2.29 -1.98 -11.12
C ASP A 142 1.72 -3.10 -11.95
N ASP A 143 0.52 -3.53 -11.60
CA ASP A 143 -0.22 -4.43 -12.48
C ASP A 143 -0.93 -3.61 -13.58
N TRP A 144 -1.11 -2.28 -13.44
CA TRP A 144 -2.02 -1.50 -14.32
C TRP A 144 -1.74 0.03 -14.51
N ASP A 145 -0.81 0.69 -13.82
CA ASP A 145 -0.48 2.10 -14.09
C ASP A 145 0.37 2.26 -15.37
N ASP A 146 0.33 3.47 -15.94
CA ASP A 146 1.12 3.85 -17.09
C ASP A 146 2.62 3.69 -16.77
N PHE A 147 3.28 2.78 -17.48
CA PHE A 147 4.72 2.52 -17.40
C PHE A 147 5.56 3.80 -17.35
N GLN A 148 5.15 4.86 -18.07
CA GLN A 148 5.84 6.14 -18.07
C GLN A 148 5.77 6.85 -16.71
N SER A 149 4.63 6.76 -16.03
CA SER A 149 4.43 7.31 -14.68
C SER A 149 5.36 6.63 -13.67
N VAL A 150 5.42 5.30 -13.70
CA VAL A 150 6.32 4.53 -12.81
C VAL A 150 7.78 4.85 -13.07
N GLU A 151 8.22 4.87 -14.33
CA GLU A 151 9.60 5.24 -14.65
C GLU A 151 9.93 6.66 -14.17
N LYS A 152 9.01 7.63 -14.32
CA LYS A 152 9.22 9.00 -13.86
C LYS A 152 9.38 9.05 -12.34
N THR A 153 8.47 8.43 -11.60
CA THR A 153 8.54 8.34 -10.13
C THR A 153 9.85 7.70 -9.68
N MET A 154 10.28 6.61 -10.31
CA MET A 154 11.53 5.94 -9.96
C MET A 154 12.77 6.78 -10.28
N ARG A 155 12.76 7.53 -11.39
CA ARG A 155 13.86 8.46 -11.72
C ARG A 155 13.98 9.58 -10.70
N GLU A 156 12.85 10.14 -10.24
CA GLU A 156 12.84 11.16 -9.19
C GLU A 156 13.32 10.60 -7.86
N PHE A 157 12.83 9.41 -7.49
CA PHE A 157 13.27 8.71 -6.28
C PHE A 157 14.77 8.43 -6.26
N VAL A 158 15.35 7.97 -7.38
CA VAL A 158 16.79 7.75 -7.53
C VAL A 158 17.59 9.04 -7.39
N LYS A 159 17.11 10.16 -7.93
CA LYS A 159 17.79 11.46 -7.77
C LYS A 159 17.86 11.89 -6.30
N ILE A 160 16.79 11.64 -5.54
CA ILE A 160 16.71 11.99 -4.13
C ILE A 160 17.61 11.09 -3.27
N THR A 161 17.53 9.78 -3.50
CA THR A 161 18.22 8.78 -2.68
C THR A 161 19.65 8.49 -3.13
N LYS A 162 20.02 8.91 -4.34
CA LYS A 162 21.30 8.61 -5.01
C LYS A 162 21.59 7.12 -5.14
N LEU A 163 20.54 6.29 -5.15
CA LEU A 163 20.67 4.84 -5.31
C LEU A 163 20.91 4.48 -6.78
N GLU A 164 21.75 3.47 -7.01
CA GLU A 164 21.93 2.90 -8.34
C GLU A 164 20.77 1.96 -8.68
N ILE A 165 20.35 1.97 -9.95
CA ILE A 165 19.45 0.93 -10.49
C ILE A 165 20.32 -0.15 -11.13
N LYS A 166 20.11 -1.41 -10.74
CA LYS A 166 20.77 -2.61 -11.27
C LYS A 166 19.77 -3.56 -11.92
#